data_AF-B1V0C7-F1
#
_entry.id   AF-B1V0C7-F1
#
_cell.length_a   1.000
_cell.length_b   1.000
_cell.length_c   1.000
_cell.angle_alpha   90.00
_cell.angle_beta   90.00
_cell.angle_gamma   90.00
#
_symmetry.space_group_name_H-M   'P 1'
#
loop_
_entity.id
_entity.type
_entity.pdbx_description
1 polymer ?
#
loop_
_entity_poly.entity_id
_entity_poly.type
_entity_poly.pdbx_seq_one_letter_code
_entity_poly.pdbx_strand_id
1 'polypeptide(L)'
;MNKLDNFIKLLVGNFDNSEQLEKLKVQEVEGFPFAKHINNICNDKIKGLPNNFEGVFLLEESYYTSNGKTTCSPHLFLFTEDGENIKLTSYEIPKGYSKSNFTYDNLEDINFVELNISEKFTPAIYKNIEGIWEGGSVSMFTPILKFTLFERFSEEKLEVSEIIEVNGKRTFGYDEPIIYKRINN
;
A
#
# COMPACT_ATOMS: atom_id res chain seq x y z
N MET A 1 17.51 14.36 -7.05
CA MET A 1 16.37 13.50 -6.70
C MET A 1 15.12 14.26 -7.03
N ASN A 2 14.25 13.66 -7.83
CA ASN A 2 12.96 14.25 -8.17
C ASN A 2 11.97 14.03 -7.01
N LYS A 3 10.77 14.58 -7.16
CA LYS A 3 9.72 14.56 -6.13
C LYS A 3 9.22 13.13 -5.89
N LEU A 4 9.09 12.34 -6.96
CA LEU A 4 8.78 10.92 -6.87
C LEU A 4 9.82 10.14 -6.04
N ASP A 5 11.12 10.39 -6.25
CA ASP A 5 12.19 9.74 -5.48
C ASP A 5 12.06 10.03 -3.98
N ASN A 6 11.77 11.29 -3.62
CA ASN A 6 11.57 11.69 -2.22
C ASN A 6 10.34 11.00 -1.62
N PHE A 7 9.23 10.94 -2.36
CA PHE A 7 8.02 10.25 -1.93
C PHE A 7 8.27 8.75 -1.73
N ILE A 8 8.90 8.08 -2.70
CA ILE A 8 9.20 6.65 -2.65
C ILE A 8 10.11 6.31 -1.47
N LYS A 9 11.08 7.18 -1.13
CA LYS A 9 11.93 6.98 0.05
C LYS A 9 11.14 6.87 1.36
N LEU A 10 10.01 7.55 1.48
CA LEU A 10 9.15 7.42 2.66
C LEU A 10 8.55 6.01 2.75
N LEU A 11 8.22 5.41 1.60
CA LEU A 11 7.49 4.15 1.50
C LEU A 11 8.38 2.91 1.47
N VAL A 12 9.60 2.97 0.93
CA VAL A 12 10.49 1.81 0.82
C VAL A 12 11.04 1.43 2.19
N GLY A 13 10.96 0.16 2.57
CA GLY A 13 11.49 -0.35 3.84
C GLY A 13 10.56 -1.35 4.52
N ASN A 14 10.85 -1.62 5.79
CA ASN A 14 10.04 -2.48 6.65
C ASN A 14 9.32 -1.60 7.67
N PHE A 15 8.04 -1.87 7.89
CA PHE A 15 7.22 -1.10 8.82
C PHE A 15 6.26 -2.00 9.58
N ASP A 16 5.98 -1.66 10.82
CA ASP A 16 4.91 -2.30 11.60
C ASP A 16 4.23 -1.33 12.56
N ASN A 17 3.11 -1.77 13.14
CA ASN A 17 2.34 -0.99 14.11
C ASN A 17 2.55 -1.44 15.56
N SER A 18 3.68 -2.06 15.90
CA SER A 18 3.95 -2.58 17.26
C SER A 18 3.79 -1.50 18.33
N GLU A 19 4.32 -0.29 18.09
CA GLU A 19 4.20 0.82 19.04
C GLU A 19 2.74 1.27 19.23
N GLN A 20 1.94 1.25 18.16
CA GLN A 20 0.52 1.57 18.25
C GLN A 20 -0.20 0.53 19.11
N LEU A 21 0.07 -0.76 18.90
CA LEU A 21 -0.56 -1.83 19.66
C LEU A 21 -0.23 -1.77 21.15
N GLU A 22 1.01 -1.46 21.53
CA GLU A 22 1.36 -1.30 22.94
C GLU A 22 0.54 -0.16 23.59
N LYS A 23 0.31 0.95 22.88
CA LYS A 23 -0.55 2.04 23.36
C LYS A 23 -2.01 1.61 23.49
N LEU A 24 -2.54 0.92 22.48
CA LEU A 24 -3.92 0.44 22.48
C LEU A 24 -4.17 -0.59 23.58
N LYS A 25 -3.19 -1.45 23.87
CA LYS A 25 -3.24 -2.41 24.97
C LYS A 25 -3.33 -1.74 26.33
N VAL A 26 -2.58 -0.66 26.55
CA VAL A 26 -2.66 0.16 27.78
C VAL A 26 -4.02 0.85 27.91
N GLN A 27 -4.68 1.15 26.78
CA GLN A 27 -6.01 1.75 26.72
C GLN A 27 -7.16 0.74 26.72
N GLU A 28 -6.87 -0.56 26.87
CA GLU A 28 -7.86 -1.66 26.83
C GLU A 28 -8.66 -1.70 25.52
N VAL A 29 -8.08 -1.25 24.41
CA VAL A 29 -8.68 -1.36 23.08
C VAL A 29 -8.35 -2.73 22.48
N GLU A 30 -9.39 -3.53 22.24
CA GLU A 30 -9.29 -4.86 21.64
C GLU A 30 -9.62 -4.86 20.14
N GLY A 31 -9.24 -5.94 19.44
CA GLY A 31 -9.63 -6.16 18.05
C GLY A 31 -8.81 -5.43 16.98
N PHE A 32 -7.79 -4.66 17.39
CA PHE A 32 -6.84 -4.03 16.47
C PHE A 32 -5.78 -5.05 16.01
N PRO A 33 -5.46 -5.15 14.72
CA PRO A 33 -4.53 -6.14 14.20
C PRO A 33 -3.09 -5.69 14.41
N PHE A 34 -2.18 -6.66 14.55
CA PHE A 34 -0.78 -6.41 14.22
C PHE A 34 -0.65 -6.36 12.70
N ALA A 35 -0.06 -5.30 12.18
CA ALA A 35 0.08 -5.06 10.77
C ALA A 35 1.54 -4.77 10.43
N LYS A 36 2.02 -5.34 9.32
CA LYS A 36 3.37 -5.16 8.81
C LYS A 36 3.35 -4.92 7.31
N HIS A 37 4.12 -3.94 6.86
CA HIS A 37 4.41 -3.70 5.44
C HIS A 37 5.90 -3.93 5.15
N ILE A 38 6.19 -4.58 4.03
CA ILE A 38 7.53 -4.70 3.45
C ILE A 38 7.45 -4.18 2.03
N ASN A 39 8.14 -3.07 1.78
CA ASN A 39 8.00 -2.31 0.55
C ASN A 39 9.34 -2.26 -0.19
N ASN A 40 9.36 -2.84 -1.39
CA ASN A 40 10.54 -2.90 -2.24
C ASN A 40 10.26 -2.30 -3.61
N ILE A 41 11.17 -1.46 -4.10
CA ILE A 41 11.16 -1.06 -5.51
C ILE A 41 11.47 -2.30 -6.34
N CYS A 42 10.69 -2.55 -7.40
CA CYS A 42 10.85 -3.75 -8.24
C CYS A 42 10.98 -3.44 -9.73
N ASN A 43 11.33 -2.21 -10.12
CA ASN A 43 11.60 -1.85 -11.53
C ASN A 43 12.68 -2.75 -12.16
N ASP A 44 13.66 -3.22 -11.40
CA ASP A 44 14.72 -4.13 -11.84
C ASP A 44 14.20 -5.52 -12.25
N LYS A 45 13.08 -5.94 -11.65
CA LYS A 45 12.35 -7.18 -11.96
C LYS A 45 11.38 -7.03 -13.13
N ILE A 46 11.18 -5.82 -13.67
CA ILE A 46 10.24 -5.59 -14.77
C ILE A 46 11.01 -5.36 -16.07
N LYS A 47 10.91 -6.29 -17.01
CA LYS A 47 11.59 -6.23 -18.31
C LYS A 47 10.73 -5.53 -19.35
N GLY A 48 11.39 -4.89 -20.31
CA GLY A 48 10.70 -4.22 -21.42
C GLY A 48 9.96 -2.95 -21.00
N LEU A 49 10.37 -2.29 -19.90
CA LEU A 49 9.93 -0.94 -19.60
C LEU A 49 10.28 0.01 -20.77
N PRO A 50 9.43 1.00 -21.08
CA PRO A 50 9.74 2.02 -22.07
C PRO A 50 11.06 2.73 -21.78
N ASN A 51 11.73 3.18 -22.84
CA ASN A 51 12.86 4.10 -22.69
C ASN A 51 12.38 5.36 -21.97
N ASN A 52 13.16 5.82 -20.98
CA ASN A 52 12.79 6.95 -20.10
C ASN A 52 11.47 6.72 -19.34
N PHE A 53 11.24 5.52 -18.81
CA PHE A 53 10.09 5.27 -17.94
C PHE A 53 10.16 6.12 -16.67
N GLU A 54 9.21 7.05 -16.50
CA GLU A 54 9.15 8.02 -15.38
C GLU A 54 8.23 7.54 -14.24
N GLY A 55 8.36 6.27 -13.87
CA GLY A 55 7.55 5.66 -12.82
C GLY A 55 8.33 4.68 -11.96
N VAL A 56 7.84 4.49 -10.74
CA VAL A 56 8.43 3.53 -9.79
C VAL A 56 7.39 2.47 -9.45
N PHE A 57 7.71 1.23 -9.78
CA PHE A 57 6.98 0.07 -9.32
C PHE A 57 7.45 -0.31 -7.91
N LEU A 58 6.49 -0.43 -7.01
CA LEU A 58 6.68 -0.86 -5.63
C LEU A 58 5.89 -2.15 -5.41
N LEU A 59 6.57 -3.19 -4.96
CA LEU A 59 5.92 -4.35 -4.40
C LEU A 59 5.74 -4.10 -2.90
N GLU A 60 4.48 -4.06 -2.46
CA GLU A 60 4.13 -4.00 -1.04
C GLU A 60 3.65 -5.39 -0.59
N GLU A 61 4.30 -5.92 0.44
CA GLU A 61 3.84 -7.12 1.14
C GLU A 61 3.17 -6.72 2.45
N SER A 62 1.86 -6.92 2.53
CA SER A 62 1.06 -6.56 3.71
C SER A 62 0.64 -7.79 4.49
N TYR A 63 0.95 -7.81 5.79
CA TYR A 63 0.65 -8.91 6.70
C TYR A 63 -0.18 -8.41 7.87
N TYR A 64 -1.38 -8.97 8.05
CA TYR A 64 -2.28 -8.63 9.15
C TYR A 64 -2.48 -9.84 10.03
N THR A 65 -2.21 -9.71 11.32
CA THR A 65 -2.34 -10.76 12.31
C THR A 65 -3.39 -10.41 13.34
N SER A 66 -4.39 -11.28 13.48
CA SER A 66 -5.44 -11.17 14.50
C SER A 66 -5.77 -12.56 15.03
N ASN A 67 -5.92 -12.69 16.35
CA ASN A 67 -6.25 -13.96 17.00
C ASN A 67 -5.33 -15.13 16.59
N GLY A 68 -4.03 -14.86 16.44
CA GLY A 68 -3.02 -15.84 16.03
C GLY A 68 -3.08 -16.28 14.57
N LYS A 69 -3.93 -15.67 13.73
CA LYS A 69 -4.00 -15.93 12.30
C LYS A 69 -3.46 -14.75 11.51
N THR A 70 -2.58 -15.03 10.57
CA THR A 70 -1.99 -14.03 9.67
C THR A 70 -2.59 -14.17 8.28
N THR A 71 -3.00 -13.04 7.70
CA THR A 71 -3.44 -12.93 6.31
C THR A 71 -2.46 -12.05 5.53
N CYS A 72 -2.07 -12.50 4.34
CA CYS A 72 -1.23 -11.74 3.43
C CYS A 72 -2.08 -11.06 2.36
N SER A 73 -1.78 -9.80 2.05
CA SER A 73 -2.39 -9.05 0.95
C SER A 73 -1.33 -8.26 0.20
N PRO A 74 -0.48 -8.92 -0.60
CA PRO A 74 0.54 -8.23 -1.36
C PRO A 74 -0.08 -7.48 -2.55
N HIS A 75 0.53 -6.35 -2.91
CA HIS A 75 0.11 -5.49 -4.01
C HIS A 75 1.30 -5.07 -4.87
N LEU A 76 1.03 -4.89 -6.16
CA LEU A 76 1.94 -4.22 -7.08
C LEU A 76 1.39 -2.83 -7.38
N PHE A 77 2.15 -1.81 -7.02
CA PHE A 77 1.79 -0.41 -7.25
C PHE A 77 2.75 0.24 -8.21
N LEU A 78 2.24 1.14 -9.04
CA LEU A 78 3.01 2.09 -9.83
C LEU A 78 2.76 3.50 -9.31
N PHE A 79 3.84 4.17 -8.94
CA PHE A 79 3.83 5.58 -8.60
C PHE A 79 4.39 6.42 -9.75
N THR A 80 3.67 7.48 -10.11
CA THR A 80 4.09 8.46 -11.12
C THR A 80 3.83 9.87 -10.62
N GLU A 81 4.57 10.86 -11.12
CA GLU A 81 4.20 12.26 -10.92
C GLU A 81 2.93 12.62 -11.70
N ASP A 82 2.07 13.45 -11.11
CA ASP A 82 0.85 13.97 -11.73
C ASP A 82 0.72 15.47 -11.42
N GLY A 83 1.40 16.29 -12.24
CA GLY A 83 1.60 17.72 -11.96
C GLY A 83 2.35 17.90 -10.64
N GLU A 84 1.75 18.57 -9.67
CA GLU A 84 2.32 18.74 -8.32
C GLU A 84 2.14 17.50 -7.42
N ASN A 85 1.29 16.56 -7.82
CA ASN A 85 0.88 15.42 -7.00
C ASN A 85 1.68 14.15 -7.33
N ILE A 86 1.46 13.10 -6.54
CA ILE A 86 1.86 11.73 -6.85
C ILE A 86 0.61 10.90 -7.07
N LYS A 87 0.61 10.05 -8.09
CA LYS A 87 -0.47 9.11 -8.38
C LYS A 87 -0.02 7.68 -8.12
N LEU A 88 -0.81 6.93 -7.35
CA LEU A 88 -0.68 5.48 -7.20
C LEU A 88 -1.68 4.79 -8.12
N THR A 89 -1.18 3.91 -8.98
CA THR A 89 -1.97 2.99 -9.80
C THR A 89 -1.74 1.57 -9.33
N SER A 90 -2.81 0.83 -9.03
CA SER A 90 -2.71 -0.58 -8.65
C SER A 90 -2.69 -1.48 -9.87
N TYR A 91 -1.88 -2.53 -9.81
CA TYR A 91 -1.82 -3.60 -10.80
C TYR A 91 -2.33 -4.90 -10.18
N GLU A 92 -2.91 -5.75 -11.02
CA GLU A 92 -3.28 -7.10 -10.65
C GLU A 92 -2.02 -7.92 -10.30
N ILE A 93 -2.18 -8.90 -9.41
CA ILE A 93 -1.09 -9.85 -9.11
C ILE A 93 -0.68 -10.54 -10.42
N PRO A 94 0.61 -10.51 -10.80
CA PRO A 94 1.08 -11.09 -12.05
C PRO A 94 0.76 -12.59 -12.16
N LYS A 95 0.52 -13.05 -13.39
CA LYS A 95 0.17 -14.43 -13.66
C LYS A 95 1.25 -15.38 -13.13
N GLY A 96 0.83 -16.44 -12.43
CA GLY A 96 1.73 -17.40 -11.79
C GLY A 96 1.97 -17.13 -10.30
N TYR A 97 1.60 -15.95 -9.81
CA TYR A 97 1.61 -15.62 -8.39
C TYR A 97 0.22 -15.67 -7.77
N SER A 98 0.22 -15.74 -6.45
CA SER A 98 -0.93 -15.76 -5.55
C SER A 98 -0.62 -14.87 -4.35
N LYS A 99 -1.64 -14.55 -3.56
CA LYS A 99 -1.46 -13.73 -2.35
C LYS A 99 -0.44 -14.32 -1.35
N SER A 100 -0.21 -15.63 -1.37
CA SER A 100 0.69 -16.30 -0.43
C SER A 100 2.15 -16.39 -0.88
N ASN A 101 2.44 -16.18 -2.17
CA ASN A 101 3.81 -16.30 -2.70
C ASN A 101 4.29 -15.06 -3.46
N PHE A 102 3.45 -14.03 -3.62
CA PHE A 102 3.84 -12.79 -4.26
C PHE A 102 4.63 -11.91 -3.28
N THR A 103 5.91 -12.20 -3.17
CA THR A 103 6.90 -11.50 -2.33
C THR A 103 8.08 -11.07 -3.18
N TYR A 104 8.87 -10.10 -2.72
CA TYR A 104 9.98 -9.57 -3.51
C TYR A 104 11.05 -10.64 -3.78
N ASP A 105 11.33 -11.46 -2.77
CA ASP A 105 12.32 -12.54 -2.86
C ASP A 105 11.92 -13.63 -3.86
N ASN A 106 10.62 -13.90 -3.97
CA ASN A 106 10.09 -14.87 -4.93
C ASN A 106 9.84 -14.25 -6.32
N LEU A 107 10.00 -12.93 -6.48
CA LEU A 107 9.70 -12.23 -7.71
C LEU A 107 10.80 -12.49 -8.75
N GLU A 108 10.47 -13.34 -9.71
CA GLU A 108 11.19 -13.49 -10.96
C GLU A 108 10.94 -12.31 -11.91
N ASP A 109 11.70 -12.27 -12.99
CA ASP A 109 11.57 -11.24 -14.02
C ASP A 109 10.19 -11.34 -14.71
N ILE A 110 9.47 -10.22 -14.79
CA ILE A 110 8.15 -10.12 -15.44
C ILE A 110 8.24 -9.14 -16.60
N ASN A 111 7.63 -9.48 -17.74
CA ASN A 111 7.53 -8.56 -18.86
C ASN A 111 6.48 -7.48 -18.57
N PHE A 112 6.83 -6.21 -18.80
CA PHE A 112 5.94 -5.07 -18.60
C PHE A 112 4.60 -5.22 -19.35
N VAL A 113 4.63 -5.79 -20.56
CA VAL A 113 3.44 -6.02 -21.38
C VAL A 113 2.47 -7.07 -20.82
N GLU A 114 2.90 -7.86 -19.82
CA GLU A 114 2.07 -8.86 -19.14
C GLU A 114 1.42 -8.29 -17.86
N LEU A 115 1.83 -7.11 -17.42
CA LEU A 115 1.24 -6.43 -16.27
C LEU A 115 -0.12 -5.84 -16.65
N ASN A 116 -1.12 -6.04 -15.78
CA ASN A 116 -2.47 -5.55 -15.99
C ASN A 116 -2.82 -4.55 -14.89
N ILE A 117 -3.28 -3.36 -15.27
CA ILE A 117 -3.80 -2.38 -14.32
C ILE A 117 -5.07 -2.95 -13.69
N SER A 118 -5.23 -2.77 -12.38
CA SER A 118 -6.45 -3.17 -11.69
C SER A 118 -7.57 -2.16 -11.99
N GLU A 119 -8.50 -2.54 -12.86
CA GLU A 119 -9.64 -1.68 -13.24
C GLU A 119 -10.61 -1.40 -12.10
N LYS A 120 -10.59 -2.25 -11.07
CA LYS A 120 -11.44 -2.12 -9.89
C LYS A 120 -10.94 -1.06 -8.92
N PHE A 121 -9.66 -0.74 -8.96
CA PHE A 121 -9.03 0.25 -8.10
C PHE A 121 -8.96 1.60 -8.80
N THR A 122 -9.63 2.59 -8.22
CA THR A 122 -9.48 3.98 -8.65
C THR A 122 -8.12 4.49 -8.19
N PRO A 123 -7.26 5.01 -9.09
CA PRO A 123 -5.95 5.54 -8.71
C PRO A 123 -6.04 6.54 -7.56
N ALA A 124 -5.12 6.42 -6.60
CA ALA A 124 -5.05 7.36 -5.47
C ALA A 124 -4.14 8.54 -5.83
N ILE A 125 -4.54 9.73 -5.41
CA ILE A 125 -3.78 10.97 -5.63
C ILE A 125 -3.31 11.53 -4.29
N TYR A 126 -2.01 11.73 -4.15
CA TYR A 126 -1.37 12.28 -2.96
C TYR A 126 -0.89 13.69 -3.23
N LYS A 127 -1.21 14.58 -2.31
CA LYS A 127 -0.82 15.99 -2.30
C LYS A 127 0.17 16.21 -1.17
N ASN A 128 1.17 17.04 -1.41
CA ASN A 128 2.05 17.49 -0.34
C ASN A 128 1.41 18.69 0.37
N ILE A 129 1.21 18.57 1.68
CA ILE A 129 0.73 19.64 2.56
C ILE A 129 1.75 19.78 3.67
N GLU A 130 2.55 20.85 3.61
CA GLU A 130 3.54 21.19 4.62
C GLU A 130 4.52 20.04 4.95
N GLY A 131 4.95 19.30 3.93
CA GLY A 131 5.89 18.18 4.09
C GLY A 131 5.23 16.83 4.39
N ILE A 132 3.92 16.78 4.61
CA ILE A 132 3.14 15.55 4.74
C ILE A 132 2.48 15.25 3.41
N TRP A 133 2.64 14.03 2.92
CA TRP A 133 1.87 13.57 1.76
C TRP A 133 0.56 12.98 2.23
N GLU A 134 -0.57 13.48 1.74
CA GLU A 134 -1.89 12.93 2.06
C GLU A 134 -2.73 12.70 0.81
N GLY A 135 -3.47 11.61 0.79
CA GLY A 135 -4.19 11.18 -0.39
C GLY A 135 -4.97 9.90 -0.16
N GLY A 136 -5.61 9.42 -1.22
CA GLY A 136 -6.42 8.22 -1.14
C GLY A 136 -7.29 8.03 -2.36
N SER A 137 -8.16 7.03 -2.30
CA SER A 137 -9.12 6.73 -3.35
C SER A 137 -10.41 6.13 -2.79
N VAL A 138 -11.48 6.22 -3.58
CA VAL A 138 -12.72 5.50 -3.35
C VAL A 138 -12.96 4.63 -4.57
N SER A 139 -13.03 3.31 -4.35
CA SER A 139 -13.12 2.28 -5.38
C SER A 139 -14.39 1.45 -5.21
N MET A 140 -15.14 1.26 -6.29
CA MET A 140 -16.30 0.37 -6.31
C MET A 140 -15.91 -0.97 -6.94
N PHE A 141 -15.63 -1.98 -6.11
CA PHE A 141 -15.26 -3.32 -6.58
C PHE A 141 -16.46 -4.10 -7.12
N THR A 142 -17.66 -3.79 -6.62
CA THR A 142 -18.95 -4.19 -7.18
C THR A 142 -19.95 -3.05 -6.93
N PRO A 143 -21.17 -3.05 -7.49
CA PRO A 143 -22.19 -2.03 -7.19
C PRO A 143 -22.52 -1.85 -5.71
N ILE A 144 -22.22 -2.86 -4.88
CA ILE A 144 -22.53 -2.85 -3.45
C ILE A 144 -21.28 -2.91 -2.56
N LEU A 145 -20.09 -3.13 -3.12
CA LEU A 145 -18.83 -3.27 -2.39
C LEU A 145 -17.95 -2.06 -2.67
N LYS A 146 -17.87 -1.15 -1.70
CA LYS A 146 -17.08 0.07 -1.75
C LYS A 146 -15.84 -0.09 -0.87
N PHE A 147 -14.70 0.29 -1.41
CA PHE A 147 -13.43 0.38 -0.70
C PHE A 147 -13.00 1.85 -0.66
N THR A 148 -12.65 2.34 0.52
CA THR A 148 -12.11 3.68 0.73
C THR A 148 -10.72 3.55 1.33
N LEU A 149 -9.74 4.13 0.65
CA LEU A 149 -8.36 4.26 1.09
C LEU A 149 -8.10 5.73 1.41
N PHE A 150 -7.51 6.00 2.56
CA PHE A 150 -6.94 7.30 2.88
C PHE A 150 -5.64 7.12 3.64
N GLU A 151 -4.61 7.85 3.24
CA GLU A 151 -3.27 7.66 3.75
C GLU A 151 -2.55 8.99 3.95
N ARG A 152 -1.65 8.99 4.94
CA ARG A 152 -0.74 10.10 5.22
C ARG A 152 0.67 9.57 5.43
N PHE A 153 1.64 10.14 4.73
CA PHE A 153 3.02 9.70 4.78
C PHE A 153 3.94 10.84 5.20
N SER A 154 4.78 10.56 6.18
CA SER A 154 5.87 11.43 6.62
C SER A 154 7.14 10.61 6.88
N GLU A 155 8.24 11.27 7.20
CA GLU A 155 9.47 10.57 7.61
C GLU A 155 9.30 9.75 8.90
N GLU A 156 8.33 10.13 9.75
CA GLU A 156 8.12 9.50 11.06
C GLU A 156 7.24 8.26 11.01
N LYS A 157 6.21 8.27 10.14
CA LYS A 157 5.17 7.23 10.10
C LYS A 157 4.40 7.22 8.78
N LEU A 158 3.77 6.08 8.52
CA LEU A 158 2.71 5.92 7.53
C LEU A 158 1.39 5.69 8.26
N GLU A 159 0.38 6.48 7.96
CA GLU A 159 -0.96 6.37 8.52
C GLU A 159 -1.88 5.86 7.42
N VAL A 160 -2.50 4.70 7.62
CA VAL A 160 -3.32 4.05 6.58
C VAL A 160 -4.71 3.77 7.14
N SER A 161 -5.73 4.29 6.46
CA SER A 161 -7.14 4.05 6.74
C SER A 161 -7.77 3.30 5.58
N GLU A 162 -8.20 2.08 5.84
CA GLU A 162 -8.91 1.23 4.88
C GLU A 162 -10.31 0.94 5.41
N ILE A 163 -11.32 1.27 4.62
CA ILE A 163 -12.71 1.02 4.98
C ILE A 163 -13.36 0.22 3.85
N ILE A 164 -13.99 -0.90 4.20
CA ILE A 164 -14.83 -1.67 3.29
C ILE A 164 -16.27 -1.53 3.74
N GLU A 165 -17.13 -1.15 2.81
CA GLU A 165 -18.57 -1.06 3.01
C GLU A 165 -19.28 -2.00 2.03
N VAL A 166 -20.23 -2.80 2.56
CA VAL A 166 -21.14 -3.63 1.78
C VAL A 166 -22.55 -3.10 1.97
N ASN A 167 -23.23 -2.73 0.88
CA ASN A 167 -24.55 -2.08 0.90
C ASN A 167 -24.58 -0.84 1.83
N GLY A 168 -23.50 -0.04 1.82
CA GLY A 168 -23.38 1.16 2.65
C GLY A 168 -23.15 0.90 4.14
N LYS A 169 -22.93 -0.36 4.55
CA LYS A 169 -22.59 -0.71 5.93
C LYS A 169 -21.11 -1.08 6.02
N ARG A 170 -20.36 -0.47 6.94
CA ARG A 170 -18.97 -0.84 7.22
C ARG A 170 -18.88 -2.30 7.66
N THR A 171 -18.11 -3.09 6.91
CA THR A 171 -17.80 -4.50 7.21
C THR A 171 -16.34 -4.71 7.61
N PHE A 172 -15.45 -3.78 7.27
CA PHE A 172 -14.06 -3.75 7.67
C PHE A 172 -13.57 -2.30 7.79
N GLY A 173 -12.52 -2.10 8.57
CA GLY A 173 -11.91 -0.81 8.84
C GLY A 173 -12.02 -0.41 10.30
N TYR A 174 -11.10 0.43 10.72
CA TYR A 174 -10.95 0.90 12.09
C TYR A 174 -11.37 2.36 12.19
N ASP A 175 -11.73 2.79 13.39
CA ASP A 175 -12.07 4.21 13.65
C ASP A 175 -10.82 5.10 13.61
N GLU A 176 -9.67 4.52 13.94
CA GLU A 176 -8.34 5.16 13.88
C GLU A 176 -7.48 4.49 12.79
N PRO A 177 -6.61 5.25 12.10
CA PRO A 177 -5.70 4.68 11.11
C PRO A 177 -4.76 3.66 11.74
N ILE A 178 -4.30 2.68 10.96
CA ILE A 178 -3.12 1.89 11.33
C ILE A 178 -1.91 2.80 11.19
N ILE A 179 -1.09 2.89 12.24
CA ILE A 179 0.12 3.71 12.28
C ILE A 179 1.33 2.81 12.16
N TYR A 180 1.92 2.79 10.97
CA TYR A 180 3.13 2.07 10.68
C TYR A 180 4.34 2.94 10.99
N LYS A 181 5.28 2.40 11.75
CA LYS A 181 6.61 2.99 11.93
C LYS A 181 7.65 2.12 11.26
N ARG A 182 8.64 2.79 10.68
CA ARG A 182 9.79 2.13 10.08
C ARG A 182 10.56 1.36 11.14
N ILE A 183 10.86 0.10 10.85
CA ILE A 183 11.70 -0.75 11.69
C ILE A 183 13.05 -0.95 11.00
N ASN A 184 14.11 -0.85 11.78
CA ASN A 184 15.44 -1.22 11.31
C ASN A 184 15.56 -2.73 11.49
N ASN A 185 15.48 -3.48 10.39
CA ASN A 185 15.85 -4.90 10.37
C ASN A 185 17.37 -5.05 10.31
#